data_AF-A0A3N1A428-F1
#
_entry.id   AF-A0A3N1A428-F1
#
_cell.length_a   1.000
_cell.length_b   1.000
_cell.length_c   1.000
_cell.angle_alpha   90.00
_cell.angle_beta   90.00
_cell.angle_gamma   90.00
#
_symmetry.space_group_name_H-M   'P 1'
#
loop_
_entity.id
_entity.type
_entity.pdbx_description
1 polymer ?
#
loop_
_entity_poly.entity_id
_entity_poly.type
_entity_poly.pdbx_seq_one_letter_code
_entity_poly.pdbx_strand_id
1 'polypeptide(L)' 'MTRRTPARSRVPPHLHQATRDLPADHRGRRVCVVCGLLGEPGDAHHPITLPTTPVSPVLAAAAAARDAAILGEHDDD' A
#
# COMPACT_ATOMS: atom_id res chain seq x y z
N MET A 1 37.02 5.20 -17.50
CA MET A 1 35.55 5.34 -17.43
C MET A 1 35.09 5.07 -16.00
N THR A 2 34.82 6.11 -15.22
CA THR A 2 34.41 5.97 -13.81
C THR A 2 32.91 5.66 -13.75
N ARG A 3 32.53 4.47 -13.30
CA ARG A 3 31.11 4.14 -13.07
C ARG A 3 30.61 4.99 -11.89
N ARG A 4 29.55 5.76 -12.10
CA ARG A 4 28.86 6.46 -10.99
C ARG A 4 28.19 5.41 -10.11
N THR A 5 28.52 5.39 -8.83
CA THR A 5 27.80 4.58 -7.84
C THR A 5 26.38 5.11 -7.72
N PRO A 6 25.33 4.27 -7.82
CA PRO A 6 23.96 4.76 -7.67
C PRO A 6 23.78 5.34 -6.28
N ALA A 7 23.12 6.51 -6.20
CA ALA A 7 22.74 7.09 -4.94
C ALA A 7 21.80 6.10 -4.22
N ARG A 8 22.29 5.50 -3.13
CA ARG A 8 21.40 4.76 -2.24
C ARG A 8 20.52 5.79 -1.53
N SER A 9 19.21 5.66 -1.71
CA SER A 9 18.25 6.38 -0.89
C SER A 9 18.61 6.18 0.59
N ARG A 10 18.79 7.27 1.34
CA ARG A 10 18.95 7.22 2.81
C ARG A 10 17.62 6.99 3.51
N VAL A 11 16.51 6.90 2.77
CA VAL A 11 15.18 6.67 3.31
C VAL A 11 15.07 5.20 3.72
N PRO A 12 14.62 4.91 4.96
CA PRO A 12 14.33 3.54 5.38
C PRO A 12 13.24 2.90 4.51
N PRO A 13 13.09 1.56 4.51
CA PRO A 13 11.98 0.89 3.82
C PRO A 13 10.62 1.48 4.23
N HIS A 14 9.74 1.73 3.27
CA HIS A 14 8.45 2.43 3.46
C HIS A 14 7.44 1.96 2.43
N LEU A 15 6.13 2.17 2.63
CA LEU A 15 5.15 1.83 1.61
C LEU A 15 5.37 2.63 0.32
N HIS A 16 5.28 1.98 -0.84
CA HIS A 16 5.35 2.69 -2.11
C HIS A 16 4.19 3.68 -2.25
N GLN A 17 4.51 4.96 -2.46
CA GLN A 17 3.53 6.01 -2.72
C GLN A 17 3.80 6.60 -4.11
N ALA A 18 3.04 6.15 -5.10
CA ALA A 18 3.23 6.55 -6.48
C ALA A 18 2.91 8.05 -6.68
N THR A 19 3.84 8.78 -7.31
CA THR A 19 3.57 10.16 -7.75
C THR A 19 2.51 10.17 -8.85
N ARG A 20 1.68 11.23 -8.85
CA ARG A 20 0.68 11.47 -9.89
C ARG A 20 1.21 12.34 -11.03
N ASP A 21 2.29 13.08 -10.77
CA ASP A 21 2.82 14.07 -11.71
C ASP A 21 3.65 13.46 -12.84
N LEU A 22 4.10 12.21 -12.65
CA LEU A 22 4.90 11.48 -13.62
C LEU A 22 4.14 10.23 -14.11
N PRO A 23 4.15 9.96 -15.43
CA PRO A 23 3.62 8.73 -15.97
C PRO A 23 4.45 7.53 -15.49
N ALA A 24 3.88 6.33 -15.60
CA ALA A 24 4.61 5.10 -15.36
C ALA A 24 5.69 4.88 -16.42
N ASP A 25 6.72 4.10 -16.08
CA ASP A 25 7.70 3.63 -17.06
C ASP A 25 7.08 2.59 -18.01
N HIS A 26 7.85 2.14 -19.00
CA HIS A 26 7.43 1.11 -19.96
C HIS A 26 7.07 -0.25 -19.32
N ARG A 27 7.39 -0.45 -18.04
CA ARG A 27 7.05 -1.66 -17.26
C ARG A 27 5.89 -1.41 -16.28
N GLY A 28 5.29 -0.23 -16.30
CA GLY A 28 4.20 0.12 -15.39
C GLY A 28 4.64 0.60 -14.00
N ARG A 29 5.94 0.75 -13.74
CA ARG A 29 6.46 1.21 -12.45
C ARG A 29 6.39 2.72 -12.32
N ARG A 30 6.19 3.22 -11.10
CA ARG A 30 6.06 4.66 -10.84
C ARG A 30 7.14 5.15 -9.88
N VAL A 31 7.41 6.45 -9.93
CA VAL A 31 8.33 7.11 -9.01
C VAL A 31 7.63 7.26 -7.65
N CYS A 32 8.32 6.85 -6.58
CA CYS A 32 7.84 7.03 -5.22
C CYS A 32 8.02 8.49 -4.78
N VAL A 33 6.97 9.12 -4.23
CA VAL A 33 7.06 10.50 -3.70
C VAL A 33 7.95 10.59 -2.46
N VAL A 34 8.14 9.49 -1.73
CA VAL A 34 8.88 9.48 -0.46
C VAL A 34 10.39 9.39 -0.69
N CYS A 35 10.85 8.48 -1.56
CA CYS A 35 12.29 8.27 -1.78
C CYS A 35 12.79 8.63 -3.19
N GLY A 36 11.91 9.02 -4.10
CA GLY A 36 12.25 9.36 -5.48
C GLY A 36 12.72 8.18 -6.34
N LEU A 37 12.69 6.95 -5.81
CA LEU A 37 13.04 5.75 -6.56
C LEU A 37 11.87 5.28 -7.42
N LEU A 38 12.20 4.72 -8.58
CA LEU A 38 11.24 4.00 -9.41
C LEU A 38 11.02 2.61 -8.82
N GLY A 39 9.77 2.22 -8.61
CA GLY A 39 9.44 0.90 -8.06
C GLY A 39 7.95 0.63 -8.02
N GLU A 40 7.60 -0.43 -7.29
CA GLU A 40 6.24 -0.90 -7.06
C GLU A 40 6.07 -1.39 -5.62
N PRO A 41 4.82 -1.50 -5.12
CA PRO A 41 4.57 -2.10 -3.81
C PRO A 41 5.09 -3.55 -3.76
N GLY A 42 5.87 -3.87 -2.74
CA GLY A 42 6.48 -5.19 -2.54
C GLY A 42 7.98 -5.22 -2.79
N ASP A 43 8.55 -4.18 -3.41
CA ASP A 43 10.00 -4.07 -3.61
C ASP A 43 10.76 -4.05 -2.27
N ALA A 44 12.06 -4.36 -2.31
CA ALA A 44 12.93 -4.36 -1.12
C ALA A 44 12.94 -3.02 -0.35
N HIS A 45 12.83 -1.90 -1.08
CA HIS A 45 12.68 -0.56 -0.49
C HIS A 45 11.22 -0.18 -0.22
N HIS A 46 10.27 -0.96 -0.75
CA HIS A 46 8.84 -0.74 -0.66
C HIS A 46 8.04 -1.93 -0.10
N PRO A 47 8.35 -2.44 1.10
CA PRO A 47 7.66 -3.62 1.63
C PRO A 47 6.17 -3.36 1.76
N ILE A 48 5.32 -4.33 1.42
CA ILE A 48 3.89 -4.28 1.76
C ILE A 48 3.78 -4.72 3.22
N THR A 49 3.60 -3.78 4.13
CA THR A 49 3.24 -4.12 5.51
C THR A 49 1.74 -4.44 5.54
N LEU A 50 1.39 -5.73 5.48
CA LEU A 50 0.06 -6.17 5.86
C LEU A 50 -0.10 -6.00 7.37
N PRO A 51 -1.23 -5.47 7.87
CA PRO A 51 -1.52 -5.53 9.29
C PRO A 51 -1.57 -7.00 9.72
N THR A 52 -0.62 -7.40 10.55
CA THR A 52 -0.51 -8.78 11.07
C THR A 52 -1.44 -9.03 12.25
N THR A 53 -2.05 -7.99 12.80
CA THR A 53 -2.93 -8.11 13.96
C THR A 53 -4.28 -8.70 13.53
N PRO A 54 -4.71 -9.82 14.13
CA PRO A 54 -6.04 -10.34 13.87
C PRO A 54 -7.09 -9.29 14.27
N VAL A 55 -8.12 -9.15 13.44
CA VAL A 55 -9.27 -8.31 13.76
C VAL A 55 -9.95 -8.86 15.01
N SER A 56 -10.18 -7.99 16.00
CA SER A 56 -10.92 -8.38 17.21
C SER A 56 -12.30 -8.92 16.83
N PRO A 57 -12.77 -10.03 17.44
CA PRO A 57 -14.11 -10.55 17.19
C PRO A 57 -15.22 -9.50 17.43
N VAL A 58 -15.01 -8.61 18.40
CA VAL A 58 -15.95 -7.51 18.70
C VAL A 58 -16.00 -6.51 17.55
N LEU A 59 -14.85 -6.17 16.98
CA LEU A 59 -14.77 -5.24 15.85
C LEU A 59 -15.38 -5.87 14.58
N ALA A 60 -15.15 -7.16 14.36
CA ALA A 60 -15.74 -7.90 13.25
C ALA A 60 -17.27 -7.97 13.34
N ALA A 61 -17.83 -8.24 14.53
CA ALA A 61 -19.27 -8.26 14.75
C ALA A 61 -19.91 -6.88 14.55
N ALA A 62 -19.26 -5.82 15.03
CA ALA A 62 -19.73 -4.45 14.84
C ALA A 62 -19.72 -4.02 13.36
N ALA A 63 -18.69 -4.44 12.60
CA ALA A 63 -18.64 -4.20 11.16
C ALA A 63 -19.76 -4.96 10.44
N ALA A 64 -19.95 -6.25 10.73
CA ALA A 64 -21.00 -7.07 10.12
C ALA A 64 -22.41 -6.51 10.40
N ALA A 65 -22.70 -6.08 11.63
CA ALA A 65 -23.99 -5.46 11.97
C ALA A 65 -24.22 -4.15 11.21
N ARG A 66 -23.16 -3.37 10.99
CA ARG A 66 -23.23 -2.12 10.23
C ARG A 66 -23.44 -2.39 8.74
N ASP A 67 -22.78 -3.40 8.20
CA ASP A 67 -22.94 -3.82 6.81
C ASP A 67 -24.36 -4.36 6.56
N ALA A 68 -24.91 -5.19 7.46
CA ALA A 68 -26.30 -5.65 7.39
C ALA A 68 -27.30 -4.49 7.40
N ALA A 69 -27.08 -3.49 8.27
CA ALA A 69 -27.92 -2.29 8.32
C ALA A 69 -27.84 -1.44 7.04
N ILE A 70 -26.69 -1.42 6.34
CA ILE A 70 -26.52 -0.73 5.06
C ILE A 70 -27.20 -1.51 3.93
N LEU A 71 -27.08 -2.83 3.94
CA LEU A 71 -27.62 -3.71 2.90
C LEU A 71 -29.13 -3.95 3.04
N GLY A 72 -29.74 -3.54 4.16
CA GLY A 72 -31.18 -3.67 4.38
C GLY A 72 -31.62 -5.13 4.55
N GLU A 73 -30.70 -6.04 4.89
CA GLU A 73 -31.02 -7.41 5.30
C GLU A 73 -31.64 -7.35 6.71
N HIS A 74 -32.93 -7.03 6.74
CA HIS A 74 -33.78 -7.51 7.80
C HIS A 74 -34.17 -8.94 7.42
N ASP A 75 -33.72 -9.93 8.22
CA ASP A 75 -34.35 -11.25 8.21
C ASP A 75 -35.82 -11.03 8.61
N ASP A 76 -36.70 -10.98 7.62
CA ASP A 76 -38.13 -11.18 7.82
C ASP A 76 -38.33 -12.68 8.11
N ASP A 77 -38.42 -13.01 9.40
CA ASP A 77 -38.93 -14.25 10.06
C ASP A 77 -38.72 -15.61 9.37
#